data_AF-A0A7C6U042-F1
#
_entry.id   AF-A0A7C6U042-F1
#
_cell.length_a   1.000
_cell.length_b   1.000
_cell.length_c   1.000
_cell.angle_alpha   90.00
_cell.angle_beta   90.00
_cell.angle_gamma   90.00
#
_symmetry.space_group_name_H-M   'P 1'
#
loop_
_entity.id
_entity.type
_entity.pdbx_description
1 polymer ?
#
loop_
_entity_poly.entity_id
_entity_poly.type
_entity_poly.pdbx_seq_one_letter_code
_entity_poly.pdbx_strand_id
1 'polypeptide(L)'
;MNVGEKITQLKNYYKCQLKIYLEMQKTAGLQQALCRKSDFKHEADVERLYDLIKKRQEQMAAAERFQHEAKYLLKSIQQSLDLEEITGTSLAGKYPGPEAADLEKTLSKLEKILKNIARLDKESQQNMETKFEMVKQEMAALQKEKQAHLAYKPVNKQREGFFIDHKHV
;
A
#
# COMPACT_ATOMS: atom_id res chain seq x y z
N MET A 1 36.55 9.95 -5.31
CA MET A 1 35.40 10.79 -5.71
C MET A 1 35.40 12.04 -4.84
N ASN A 2 35.51 13.23 -5.45
CA ASN A 2 35.48 14.50 -4.73
C ASN A 2 34.04 14.83 -4.25
N VAL A 3 33.88 15.86 -3.42
CA VAL A 3 32.56 16.22 -2.86
C VAL A 3 31.54 16.59 -3.94
N GLY A 4 31.94 17.32 -4.98
CA GLY A 4 31.05 17.72 -6.07
C GLY A 4 30.52 16.53 -6.88
N GLU A 5 31.37 15.55 -7.14
CA GLU A 5 30.99 14.27 -7.78
C GLU A 5 30.02 13.48 -6.89
N LYS A 6 30.25 13.43 -5.57
CA LYS A 6 29.33 12.79 -4.60
C LYS A 6 27.95 13.44 -4.60
N ILE A 7 27.89 14.76 -4.60
CA ILE A 7 26.62 15.52 -4.65
C ILE A 7 25.90 15.26 -5.98
N THR A 8 26.63 15.21 -7.09
CA THR A 8 26.07 14.92 -8.41
C THR A 8 25.47 13.52 -8.48
N GLN A 9 26.17 12.52 -7.93
CA GLN A 9 25.68 11.15 -7.88
C GLN A 9 24.47 11.00 -6.95
N LEU A 10 24.50 11.65 -5.77
CA LEU A 10 23.38 11.69 -4.83
C LEU A 10 22.11 12.25 -5.49
N LYS A 11 22.26 13.37 -6.21
CA LYS A 11 21.19 13.98 -7.01
C LYS A 11 20.61 13.00 -8.03
N ASN A 12 21.45 12.25 -8.73
CA ASN A 12 20.99 11.27 -9.72
C ASN A 12 20.18 10.15 -9.05
N TYR A 13 20.58 9.67 -7.88
CA TYR A 13 19.78 8.70 -7.13
C TYR A 13 18.41 9.24 -6.75
N TYR A 14 18.32 10.47 -6.24
CA TYR A 14 17.02 11.07 -5.94
C TYR A 14 16.18 11.36 -7.17
N LYS A 15 16.78 11.68 -8.32
CA LYS A 15 16.05 11.79 -9.59
C LYS A 15 15.50 10.43 -10.06
N CYS A 16 16.25 9.35 -9.88
CA CYS A 16 15.77 8.00 -10.17
C CYS A 16 14.62 7.61 -9.23
N GLN A 17 14.75 7.88 -7.93
CA GLN A 17 13.66 7.68 -6.97
C GLN A 17 12.42 8.51 -7.34
N LEU A 18 12.59 9.76 -7.77
CA LEU A 18 11.49 10.64 -8.15
C LEU A 18 10.65 10.03 -9.28
N LYS A 19 11.30 9.45 -10.29
CA LYS A 19 10.60 8.74 -11.37
C LYS A 19 9.79 7.55 -10.84
N ILE A 20 10.37 6.77 -9.93
CA ILE A 20 9.69 5.62 -9.32
C ILE A 20 8.46 6.09 -8.52
N TYR A 21 8.61 7.12 -7.68
CA TYR A 21 7.50 7.61 -6.87
C TYR A 21 6.40 8.29 -7.69
N LEU A 22 6.72 8.92 -8.83
CA LEU A 22 5.70 9.40 -9.76
C LEU A 22 4.85 8.26 -10.32
N GLU A 23 5.49 7.16 -10.73
CA GLU A 23 4.76 5.97 -11.19
C GLU A 23 3.98 5.30 -10.05
N MET A 24 4.55 5.24 -8.85
CA MET A 24 3.88 4.70 -7.66
C MET A 24 2.66 5.54 -7.28
N GLN A 25 2.71 6.87 -7.44
CA GLN A 25 1.57 7.74 -7.22
C GLN A 25 0.43 7.46 -8.22
N LYS A 26 0.75 7.16 -9.49
CA LYS A 26 -0.27 6.73 -10.46
C LYS A 26 -0.89 5.40 -10.04
N THR A 27 -0.08 4.43 -9.62
CA THR A 27 -0.55 3.13 -9.13
C THR A 27 -1.43 3.29 -7.89
N ALA A 28 -1.05 4.14 -6.94
CA ALA A 28 -1.85 4.49 -5.77
C ALA A 28 -3.19 5.12 -6.15
N GLY A 29 -3.22 5.99 -7.17
CA GLY A 29 -4.45 6.58 -7.69
C GLY A 29 -5.39 5.54 -8.31
N LEU A 30 -4.84 4.57 -9.07
CA LEU A 30 -5.63 3.46 -9.62
C LEU A 30 -6.20 2.56 -8.53
N GLN A 31 -5.39 2.26 -7.51
CA GLN A 31 -5.81 1.47 -6.36
C GLN A 31 -6.93 2.17 -5.58
N GLN A 32 -6.77 3.47 -5.30
CA GLN A 32 -7.79 4.27 -4.63
C GLN A 32 -9.10 4.31 -5.42
N ALA A 33 -9.04 4.49 -6.74
CA ALA A 33 -10.21 4.49 -7.60
C ALA A 33 -10.92 3.12 -7.62
N LEU A 34 -10.15 2.03 -7.64
CA LEU A 34 -10.69 0.67 -7.56
C LEU A 34 -11.39 0.44 -6.22
N CYS A 35 -10.72 0.74 -5.09
CA CYS A 35 -11.29 0.61 -3.76
C CYS A 35 -12.56 1.45 -3.58
N ARG A 36 -12.63 2.63 -4.20
CA ARG A 36 -13.83 3.48 -4.15
C ARG A 36 -15.00 2.87 -4.93
N LYS A 37 -14.76 2.42 -6.17
CA LYS A 37 -15.83 2.06 -7.12
C LYS A 37 -16.27 0.60 -7.08
N SER A 38 -15.35 -0.34 -6.88
CA SER A 38 -15.65 -1.78 -6.94
C SER A 38 -16.32 -2.26 -5.66
N ASP A 39 -17.32 -3.12 -5.76
CA ASP A 39 -17.90 -3.85 -4.63
C ASP A 39 -17.16 -5.17 -4.32
N PHE A 40 -16.11 -5.48 -5.09
CA PHE A 40 -15.28 -6.69 -5.01
C PHE A 40 -16.07 -8.02 -5.05
N LYS A 41 -17.26 -8.02 -5.66
CA LYS A 41 -18.04 -9.26 -5.88
C LYS A 41 -17.52 -10.05 -7.08
N HIS A 42 -16.80 -9.41 -7.99
CA HIS A 42 -16.22 -10.02 -9.16
C HIS A 42 -14.73 -10.33 -8.93
N GLU A 43 -14.33 -11.56 -9.24
CA GLU A 43 -12.94 -12.03 -9.10
C GLU A 43 -11.94 -11.13 -9.84
N ALA A 44 -12.31 -10.62 -11.03
CA ALA A 44 -11.49 -9.70 -11.82
C ALA A 44 -11.09 -8.42 -11.06
N ASP A 45 -11.94 -7.90 -10.17
CA ASP A 45 -11.60 -6.72 -9.36
C ASP A 45 -10.60 -7.06 -8.25
N VAL A 46 -10.69 -8.27 -7.70
CA VAL A 46 -9.74 -8.78 -6.70
C VAL A 46 -8.38 -9.04 -7.34
N GLU A 47 -8.34 -9.67 -8.51
CA GLU A 47 -7.11 -9.86 -9.29
C GLU A 47 -6.46 -8.53 -9.64
N ARG A 48 -7.26 -7.55 -10.11
CA ARG A 48 -6.76 -6.21 -10.42
C ARG A 48 -6.17 -5.51 -9.20
N LEU A 49 -6.80 -5.66 -8.03
CA LEU A 49 -6.26 -5.12 -6.78
C LEU A 49 -4.92 -5.79 -6.42
N TYR A 50 -4.85 -7.12 -6.56
CA TYR A 50 -3.62 -7.88 -6.33
C TYR A 50 -2.49 -7.42 -7.25
N ASP A 51 -2.75 -7.25 -8.55
CA ASP A 51 -1.76 -6.76 -9.51
C ASP A 51 -1.24 -5.36 -9.17
N LEU A 52 -2.13 -4.47 -8.73
CA LEU A 52 -1.75 -3.13 -8.28
C LEU A 52 -0.87 -3.18 -7.03
N ILE A 53 -1.19 -4.03 -6.06
CA ILE A 53 -0.38 -4.23 -4.85
C ILE A 53 0.99 -4.78 -5.21
N LYS A 54 1.05 -5.81 -6.06
CA LYS A 54 2.32 -6.40 -6.52
C LYS A 54 3.20 -5.36 -7.22
N LYS A 55 2.63 -4.58 -8.13
CA LYS A 55 3.34 -3.49 -8.81
C LYS A 55 3.90 -2.47 -7.82
N ARG A 56 3.18 -2.13 -6.75
CA ARG A 56 3.68 -1.23 -5.71
C ARG A 56 4.82 -1.82 -4.90
N GLN A 57 4.76 -3.11 -4.57
CA GLN A 57 5.86 -3.79 -3.87
C GLN A 57 7.15 -3.75 -4.71
N GLU A 58 7.04 -4.01 -6.01
CA GLU A 58 8.17 -3.90 -6.95
C GLU A 58 8.74 -2.48 -7.02
N GLN A 59 7.86 -1.46 -7.08
CA GLN A 59 8.26 -0.05 -7.06
C GLN A 59 8.94 0.34 -5.74
N MET A 60 8.43 -0.12 -4.59
CA MET A 60 9.05 0.12 -3.28
C MET A 60 10.43 -0.51 -3.20
N ALA A 61 10.57 -1.78 -3.60
CA ALA A 61 11.86 -2.45 -3.63
C ALA A 61 12.87 -1.73 -4.54
N ALA A 62 12.44 -1.21 -5.69
CA ALA A 62 13.28 -0.41 -6.57
C ALA A 62 13.72 0.92 -5.92
N ALA A 63 12.80 1.62 -5.25
CA ALA A 63 13.10 2.86 -4.54
C ALA A 63 14.06 2.64 -3.37
N GLU A 64 13.89 1.55 -2.62
CA GLU A 64 14.74 1.19 -1.47
C GLU A 64 16.21 0.97 -1.88
N ARG A 65 16.46 0.34 -3.03
CA ARG A 65 17.82 0.18 -3.57
C ARG A 65 18.51 1.52 -3.75
N PHE A 66 17.85 2.47 -4.40
CA PHE A 66 18.40 3.81 -4.57
C PHE A 66 18.50 4.59 -3.25
N GLN A 67 17.62 4.33 -2.30
CA GLN A 67 17.67 4.97 -0.98
C GLN A 67 18.84 4.44 -0.15
N HIS A 68 19.18 3.17 -0.29
CA HIS A 68 20.35 2.57 0.35
C HIS A 68 21.64 3.25 -0.14
N GLU A 69 21.82 3.34 -1.45
CA GLU A 69 22.98 4.01 -2.07
C GLU A 69 23.06 5.49 -1.71
N ALA A 70 21.91 6.20 -1.74
CA ALA A 70 21.84 7.59 -1.36
C ALA A 70 22.26 7.81 0.10
N LYS A 71 21.82 6.96 1.03
CA LYS A 71 22.22 7.04 2.45
C LYS A 71 23.72 6.88 2.64
N TYR A 72 24.36 5.97 1.91
CA TYR A 72 25.81 5.77 1.99
C TYR A 72 26.57 7.01 1.50
N LEU A 73 26.19 7.56 0.34
CA LEU A 73 26.78 8.80 -0.17
C LEU A 73 26.56 9.98 0.77
N LEU A 74 25.37 10.10 1.35
CA LEU A 74 25.02 11.20 2.24
C LEU A 74 25.89 11.19 3.51
N LYS A 75 26.10 10.00 4.11
CA LYS A 75 27.08 9.84 5.22
C LYS A 75 28.50 10.19 4.80
N SER A 76 28.92 9.78 3.61
CA SER A 76 30.25 10.10 3.11
C SER A 76 30.46 11.60 2.89
N ILE A 77 29.42 12.31 2.43
CA ILE A 77 29.44 13.77 2.26
C ILE A 77 29.46 14.46 3.62
N GLN A 78 28.67 13.99 4.61
CA GLN A 78 28.67 14.51 5.98
C GLN A 78 30.07 14.50 6.58
N GLN A 79 30.75 13.37 6.48
CA GLN A 79 32.13 13.21 6.95
C GLN A 79 33.13 14.10 6.19
N SER A 80 32.92 14.28 4.88
CA SER A 80 33.83 15.09 4.04
C SER A 80 33.67 16.59 4.27
N LEU A 81 32.50 17.04 4.73
CA LEU A 81 32.17 18.45 4.97
C LEU A 81 32.13 18.82 6.46
N ASP A 82 32.41 17.86 7.33
CA ASP A 82 32.29 17.98 8.80
C ASP A 82 30.92 18.55 9.22
N LEU A 83 29.86 17.95 8.66
CA LEU A 83 28.47 18.32 8.92
C LEU A 83 27.81 17.29 9.83
N GLU A 84 27.25 17.76 10.94
CA GLU A 84 26.44 16.95 11.85
C GLU A 84 25.16 16.44 11.15
N GLU A 85 24.54 17.28 10.32
CA GLU A 85 23.39 16.92 9.49
C GLU A 85 23.46 17.60 8.10
N ILE A 86 23.09 16.85 7.04
CA ILE A 86 22.88 17.43 5.71
C ILE A 86 21.41 17.81 5.57
N THR A 87 21.15 19.09 5.66
CA THR A 87 19.89 19.73 5.26
C THR A 87 20.15 20.51 3.97
N GLY A 88 19.09 20.87 3.23
CA GLY A 88 19.23 21.72 2.04
C GLY A 88 19.97 23.02 2.34
N THR A 89 19.74 23.59 3.51
CA THR A 89 20.39 24.82 4.00
C THR A 89 21.84 24.59 4.42
N SER A 90 22.18 23.48 5.10
CA SER A 90 23.56 23.20 5.52
C SER A 90 24.46 22.85 4.32
N LEU A 91 23.92 22.14 3.33
CA LEU A 91 24.64 21.82 2.10
C LEU A 91 24.84 23.06 1.22
N ALA A 92 23.81 23.91 1.08
CA ALA A 92 23.92 25.16 0.31
C ALA A 92 24.89 26.17 0.96
N GLY A 93 25.01 26.17 2.30
CA GLY A 93 25.96 27.03 3.02
C GLY A 93 27.42 26.61 2.83
N LYS A 94 27.72 25.29 2.78
CA LYS A 94 29.08 24.76 2.60
C LYS A 94 29.46 24.52 1.14
N TYR A 95 28.48 24.30 0.26
CA TYR A 95 28.65 24.06 -1.17
C TYR A 95 27.60 24.85 -1.97
N PRO A 96 27.70 26.19 -2.02
CA PRO A 96 26.80 27.01 -2.81
C PRO A 96 27.04 26.74 -4.31
N GLY A 97 26.08 26.09 -4.94
CA GLY A 97 26.17 25.73 -6.35
C GLY A 97 24.83 25.29 -6.94
N PRO A 98 24.71 25.30 -8.28
CA PRO A 98 23.47 24.88 -8.96
C PRO A 98 23.07 23.45 -8.63
N GLU A 99 24.02 22.57 -8.29
CA GLU A 99 23.80 21.19 -7.88
C GLU A 99 23.06 21.09 -6.54
N ALA A 100 23.41 21.93 -5.57
CA ALA A 100 22.76 21.96 -4.26
C ALA A 100 21.30 22.44 -4.37
N ALA A 101 21.07 23.48 -5.19
CA ALA A 101 19.72 23.99 -5.45
C ALA A 101 18.84 22.98 -6.21
N ASP A 102 19.39 22.24 -7.17
CA ASP A 102 18.63 21.19 -7.90
C ASP A 102 18.33 19.97 -7.00
N LEU A 103 19.25 19.63 -6.10
CA LEU A 103 19.03 18.60 -5.08
C LEU A 103 17.87 18.98 -4.15
N GLU A 104 17.87 20.20 -3.61
CA GLU A 104 16.79 20.70 -2.75
C GLU A 104 15.43 20.68 -3.46
N LYS A 105 15.37 21.14 -4.72
CA LYS A 105 14.16 21.05 -5.55
C LYS A 105 13.68 19.61 -5.74
N THR A 106 14.61 18.67 -5.95
CA THR A 106 14.29 17.25 -6.12
C THR A 106 13.73 16.65 -4.82
N LEU A 107 14.34 16.95 -3.68
CA LEU A 107 13.87 16.51 -2.36
C LEU A 107 12.48 17.08 -2.04
N SER A 108 12.25 18.36 -2.34
CA SER A 108 10.95 19.01 -2.17
C SER A 108 9.84 18.35 -3.01
N LYS A 109 10.15 17.93 -4.23
CA LYS A 109 9.21 17.19 -5.09
C LYS A 109 8.93 15.80 -4.53
N LEU A 110 9.96 15.10 -4.07
CA LEU A 110 9.82 13.78 -3.43
C LEU A 110 8.91 13.85 -2.22
N GLU A 111 9.12 14.83 -1.33
CA GLU A 111 8.29 15.02 -0.15
C GLU A 111 6.81 15.22 -0.49
N LYS A 112 6.52 16.08 -1.48
CA LYS A 112 5.15 16.32 -1.97
C LYS A 112 4.50 15.06 -2.51
N ILE A 113 5.23 14.26 -3.30
CA ILE A 113 4.72 13.02 -3.88
C ILE A 113 4.45 11.97 -2.80
N LEU A 114 5.38 11.81 -1.86
CA LEU A 114 5.22 10.88 -0.73
C LEU A 114 4.00 11.23 0.12
N LYS A 115 3.79 12.53 0.42
CA LYS A 115 2.58 13.01 1.11
C LYS A 115 1.31 12.67 0.34
N ASN A 116 1.32 12.83 -0.99
CA ASN A 116 0.17 12.48 -1.83
C ASN A 116 -0.10 10.97 -1.86
N ILE A 117 0.94 10.14 -1.94
CA ILE A 117 0.82 8.67 -1.86
C ILE A 117 0.20 8.28 -0.52
N ALA A 118 0.74 8.80 0.59
CA ALA A 118 0.21 8.51 1.93
C ALA A 118 -1.27 8.91 2.10
N ARG A 119 -1.68 10.04 1.51
CA ARG A 119 -3.09 10.44 1.48
C ARG A 119 -3.96 9.44 0.71
N LEU A 120 -3.52 9.04 -0.50
CA LEU A 120 -4.25 8.06 -1.32
C LEU A 120 -4.36 6.70 -0.63
N ASP A 121 -3.32 6.30 0.09
CA ASP A 121 -3.29 5.05 0.86
C ASP A 121 -4.30 5.08 2.00
N LYS A 122 -4.34 6.19 2.74
CA LYS A 122 -5.33 6.39 3.81
C LYS A 122 -6.76 6.34 3.26
N GLU A 123 -7.02 7.01 2.14
CA GLU A 123 -8.35 6.97 1.49
C GLU A 123 -8.72 5.57 1.01
N SER A 124 -7.75 4.84 0.45
CA SER A 124 -7.95 3.45 -0.01
C SER A 124 -8.28 2.53 1.18
N GLN A 125 -7.55 2.68 2.28
CA GLN A 125 -7.77 1.91 3.51
C GLN A 125 -9.17 2.17 4.08
N GLN A 126 -9.57 3.44 4.22
CA GLN A 126 -10.90 3.80 4.73
C GLN A 126 -12.04 3.22 3.87
N ASN A 127 -11.88 3.24 2.55
CA ASN A 127 -12.87 2.65 1.64
C ASN A 127 -12.97 1.12 1.83
N MET A 128 -11.84 0.44 2.00
CA MET A 128 -11.80 -1.00 2.23
C MET A 128 -12.37 -1.38 3.59
N GLU A 129 -12.03 -0.66 4.65
CA GLU A 129 -12.57 -0.87 6.00
C GLU A 129 -14.09 -0.73 6.03
N THR A 130 -14.62 0.31 5.37
CA THR A 130 -16.07 0.52 5.26
C THR A 130 -16.75 -0.68 4.59
N LYS A 131 -16.18 -1.19 3.49
CA LYS A 131 -16.74 -2.33 2.76
C LYS A 131 -16.64 -3.62 3.56
N PHE A 132 -15.53 -3.82 4.26
CA PHE A 132 -15.33 -4.97 5.11
C PHE A 132 -16.38 -5.03 6.24
N GLU A 133 -16.68 -3.88 6.85
CA GLU A 133 -17.71 -3.80 7.90
C GLU A 133 -19.11 -4.07 7.33
N MET A 134 -19.43 -3.59 6.12
CA MET A 134 -20.68 -3.93 5.44
C MET A 134 -20.83 -5.43 5.20
N VAL A 135 -19.79 -6.08 4.66
CA VAL A 135 -19.80 -7.54 4.41
C VAL A 135 -19.97 -8.31 5.72
N LYS A 136 -19.31 -7.88 6.80
CA LYS A 136 -19.45 -8.49 8.12
C LYS A 136 -20.88 -8.40 8.65
N GLN A 137 -21.53 -7.25 8.47
CA GLN A 137 -22.94 -7.06 8.85
C GLN A 137 -23.87 -7.95 8.02
N GLU A 138 -23.66 -8.04 6.70
CA GLU A 138 -24.41 -8.94 5.81
C GLU A 138 -24.25 -10.41 6.23
N MET A 139 -23.03 -10.86 6.52
CA MET A 139 -22.78 -12.22 7.00
C MET A 139 -23.48 -12.51 8.34
N ALA A 140 -23.47 -11.55 9.26
CA ALA A 140 -24.16 -11.69 10.55
C ALA A 140 -25.69 -11.78 10.37
N ALA A 141 -26.27 -11.03 9.44
CA ALA A 141 -27.69 -11.11 9.11
C ALA A 141 -28.05 -12.48 8.51
N LEU A 142 -27.28 -12.96 7.53
CA LEU A 142 -27.49 -14.28 6.91
C LEU A 142 -27.37 -15.43 7.93
N GLN A 143 -26.44 -15.33 8.88
CA GLN A 143 -26.32 -16.32 9.95
C GLN A 143 -27.54 -16.33 10.87
N LYS A 144 -28.07 -15.15 11.24
CA LYS A 144 -29.30 -15.03 12.04
C LYS A 144 -30.50 -15.59 11.29
N GLU A 145 -30.66 -15.28 10.01
CA GLU A 145 -31.72 -15.83 9.16
C GLU A 145 -31.63 -17.35 9.05
N LYS A 146 -30.42 -17.90 8.87
CA LYS A 146 -30.21 -19.35 8.84
C LYS A 146 -30.62 -20.00 10.16
N GLN A 147 -30.26 -19.41 11.31
CA GLN A 147 -30.66 -19.89 12.63
C GLN A 147 -32.19 -19.83 12.81
N ALA A 148 -32.82 -18.73 12.39
CA ALA A 148 -34.27 -18.60 12.41
C ALA A 148 -34.96 -19.65 11.51
N HIS A 149 -34.46 -19.85 10.29
CA HIS A 149 -34.98 -20.87 9.38
C HIS A 149 -34.85 -22.30 9.94
N LEU A 150 -33.77 -22.61 10.67
CA LEU A 150 -33.61 -23.88 11.37
C LEU A 150 -34.58 -24.02 12.56
N ALA A 151 -34.89 -22.93 13.26
CA ALA A 151 -35.86 -22.93 14.36
C ALA A 151 -37.31 -23.16 13.88
N TYR A 152 -37.65 -22.70 12.67
CA TYR A 152 -39.01 -22.83 12.11
C TYR A 152 -39.19 -23.97 11.10
N LYS A 153 -38.11 -24.64 10.67
CA LYS A 153 -38.17 -25.94 9.96
C LYS A 153 -37.66 -27.04 10.90
N PRO A 154 -38.54 -27.70 11.68
CA PRO A 154 -38.10 -28.84 12.47
C PRO A 154 -37.57 -29.92 11.52
N VAL A 155 -36.28 -30.21 11.64
CA VAL A 155 -35.64 -31.41 11.09
C VAL A 155 -36.23 -32.59 11.85
N ASN A 156 -37.45 -33.00 11.53
CA ASN A 156 -38.09 -34.25 11.97
C ASN A 156 -39.45 -34.43 11.28
N LYS A 157 -39.43 -34.93 10.05
CA LYS A 157 -40.44 -35.91 9.58
C LYS A 157 -39.76 -36.96 8.70
N GLN A 158 -38.71 -37.60 9.19
CA GLN A 158 -38.48 -39.01 8.88
C GLN A 158 -39.10 -39.78 10.05
N ARG A 159 -40.31 -40.30 9.84
CA ARG A 159 -40.86 -41.34 10.71
C ARG A 159 -39.93 -42.54 10.55
N GLU A 160 -39.10 -42.82 11.55
CA GLU A 160 -38.61 -44.19 11.75
C GLU A 160 -39.86 -45.08 11.87
N GLY A 161 -40.13 -45.84 10.82
CA GLY A 161 -41.19 -46.83 10.84
C GLY A 161 -40.78 -47.93 11.81
N PHE A 162 -41.42 -47.96 12.98
CA PHE A 162 -41.37 -49.15 13.83
C PHE A 162 -42.17 -50.26 13.13
N PHE A 163 -41.47 -51.29 12.66
CA PHE A 163 -42.11 -52.55 12.26
C PHE A 163 -42.50 -53.30 13.53
N ILE A 164 -43.81 -53.44 13.76
CA ILE A 164 -44.34 -54.34 14.77
C ILE A 164 -44.60 -55.68 14.08
N ASP A 165 -43.73 -56.67 14.33
CA ASP A 165 -43.94 -58.06 13.91
C ASP A 165 -44.93 -58.73 14.87
N HIS A 166 -46.14 -58.99 14.38
CA HIS A 166 -47.11 -59.81 15.10
C HIS A 166 -46.80 -61.28 14.83
N LYS A 167 -46.08 -61.92 15.76
CA LYS A 167 -45.96 -63.38 15.78
C LYS A 167 -47.32 -64.00 16.09
N HIS A 168 -47.77 -64.83 15.15
CA HIS A 168 -48.87 -65.77 15.27
C HIS A 168 -48.80 -66.59 16.57
N VAL A 169 -49.93 -66.64 17.28
CA VAL A 169 -50.39 -67.79 18.07
C VAL A 169 -51.87 -67.99 17.75
#